data_AF-A0A8C8ZB66-F1
#
_entry.id   AF-A0A8C8ZB66-F1
#
_cell.length_a   1.000
_cell.length_b   1.000
_cell.length_c   1.000
_cell.angle_alpha   90.00
_cell.angle_beta   90.00
_cell.angle_gamma   90.00
#
_symmetry.space_group_name_H-M   'P 1'
#
loop_
_entity.id
_entity.type
_entity.pdbx_description
1 polymer ?
#
loop_
_entity_poly.entity_id
_entity_poly.type
_entity_poly.pdbx_seq_one_letter_code
_entity_poly.pdbx_strand_id
1 'polypeptide(L)'
;LGKEKETRKPTAMQGMLSLRDHRLKEKDRLKQTYEKIKKKYSNMLTEREVFQHPSCLFFQYNAEPVPPYDILVDTTLATFPLKPDWTESSQ
;
A
#
# COMPACT_ATOMS: atom_id res chain seq x y z
N LEU A 1 -36.96 -26.16 -48.40
CA LEU A 1 -37.03 -26.33 -46.93
C LEU A 1 -35.85 -25.61 -46.30
N GLY A 2 -36.07 -24.47 -45.66
CA GLY A 2 -35.02 -23.73 -44.96
C GLY A 2 -34.85 -24.29 -43.55
N LYS A 3 -33.63 -24.73 -43.19
CA LYS A 3 -33.35 -25.25 -41.86
C LYS A 3 -33.50 -24.13 -40.81
N GLU A 4 -34.16 -24.46 -39.72
CA GLU A 4 -34.37 -23.54 -38.60
C GLU A 4 -33.02 -23.18 -37.94
N LYS A 5 -32.83 -21.89 -37.64
CA LYS A 5 -31.59 -21.37 -37.07
C LYS A 5 -31.68 -21.41 -35.55
N GLU A 6 -30.63 -21.92 -34.91
CA GLU A 6 -30.56 -22.00 -33.45
C GLU A 6 -30.56 -20.60 -32.82
N THR A 7 -31.49 -20.37 -31.90
CA THR A 7 -31.64 -19.09 -31.20
C THR A 7 -30.55 -18.90 -30.15
N ARG A 8 -29.93 -17.71 -30.11
CA ARG A 8 -28.87 -17.39 -29.15
C ARG A 8 -29.41 -17.27 -27.73
N LYS A 9 -28.63 -17.74 -26.75
CA LYS A 9 -28.98 -17.67 -25.32
C LYS A 9 -28.92 -16.22 -24.82
N PRO A 10 -29.96 -15.71 -24.13
CA PRO A 10 -30.05 -14.29 -23.74
C PRO A 10 -29.07 -13.87 -22.62
N THR A 11 -28.43 -14.82 -21.93
CA THR A 11 -27.49 -14.55 -20.82
C THR A 11 -26.19 -15.33 -20.98
N ALA A 12 -25.55 -15.22 -22.15
CA ALA A 12 -24.22 -15.78 -22.35
C ALA A 12 -23.17 -14.85 -21.71
N MET A 13 -22.65 -15.23 -20.54
CA MET A 13 -21.51 -14.57 -19.90
C MET A 13 -20.20 -15.23 -20.34
N GLN A 14 -19.10 -14.47 -20.34
CA GLN A 14 -17.76 -15.02 -20.51
C GLN A 14 -17.43 -15.97 -19.34
N GLY A 15 -16.84 -17.12 -19.63
CA GLY A 15 -16.52 -18.14 -18.62
C GLY A 15 -15.53 -17.61 -17.59
N MET A 16 -15.99 -17.44 -16.34
CA MET A 16 -15.15 -17.06 -15.21
C MET A 16 -14.64 -18.30 -14.47
N LEU A 17 -13.41 -18.23 -13.93
CA LEU A 17 -12.83 -19.32 -13.15
C LEU A 17 -13.67 -19.59 -11.89
N SER A 18 -14.09 -20.84 -11.72
CA SER A 18 -14.86 -21.27 -10.55
C SER A 18 -13.97 -21.44 -9.33
N LEU A 19 -14.50 -21.08 -8.16
CA LEU A 19 -13.86 -21.32 -6.86
C LEU A 19 -13.60 -22.82 -6.57
N ARG A 20 -14.32 -23.71 -7.28
CA ARG A 20 -14.20 -25.18 -7.15
C ARG A 20 -13.21 -25.81 -8.13
N ASP A 21 -12.56 -25.03 -8.99
CA ASP A 21 -11.63 -25.56 -9.97
C ASP A 21 -10.45 -26.29 -9.30
N HIS A 22 -10.17 -27.52 -9.73
CA HIS A 22 -9.07 -28.36 -9.25
C HIS A 22 -7.69 -27.76 -9.53
N ARG A 23 -7.58 -26.87 -10.53
CA ARG A 23 -6.35 -26.14 -10.85
C ARG A 23 -6.01 -25.07 -9.81
N LEU A 24 -6.99 -24.64 -9.01
CA LEU A 24 -6.81 -23.64 -7.96
C LEU A 24 -6.24 -24.30 -6.70
N LYS A 25 -5.03 -23.89 -6.30
CA LYS A 25 -4.37 -24.40 -5.09
C LYS A 25 -5.16 -23.97 -3.85
N GLU A 26 -5.18 -24.83 -2.84
CA GLU A 26 -5.88 -24.56 -1.58
C GLU A 26 -5.33 -23.31 -0.87
N LYS A 27 -4.03 -23.04 -0.97
CA LYS A 27 -3.39 -21.81 -0.45
C LYS A 27 -3.99 -20.52 -1.03
N ASP A 28 -4.37 -20.52 -2.31
CA ASP A 28 -5.00 -19.37 -2.96
C ASP A 28 -6.48 -19.24 -2.60
N ARG A 29 -7.13 -20.35 -2.23
CA ARG A 29 -8.49 -20.38 -1.63
C ARG A 29 -8.49 -19.81 -0.21
N LEU A 30 -7.43 -20.10 0.56
CA LEU A 30 -7.28 -19.74 1.97
C LEU A 30 -7.00 -18.25 2.21
N LYS A 31 -6.71 -17.44 1.18
CA LYS A 31 -6.63 -15.97 1.35
C LYS A 31 -7.94 -15.40 1.95
N GLN A 32 -9.08 -15.98 1.59
CA GLN A 32 -10.37 -15.61 2.17
C GLN A 32 -10.58 -16.13 3.59
N THR A 33 -9.93 -17.23 3.99
CA THR A 33 -10.05 -17.77 5.35
C THR A 33 -9.10 -17.07 6.31
N TYR A 34 -7.89 -16.68 5.88
CA TYR A 34 -6.97 -15.88 6.69
C TYR A 34 -7.57 -14.53 7.11
N GLU A 35 -8.28 -13.83 6.20
CA GLU A 35 -9.02 -12.62 6.57
C GLU A 35 -10.19 -12.89 7.53
N LYS A 36 -10.93 -13.99 7.33
CA LYS A 36 -12.02 -14.40 8.25
C LYS A 36 -11.51 -14.79 9.62
N ILE A 37 -10.35 -15.46 9.68
CA ILE A 37 -9.62 -15.84 10.88
C ILE A 37 -9.15 -14.57 11.60
N LYS A 38 -8.47 -13.64 10.90
CA LYS A 38 -8.05 -12.35 11.45
C LYS A 38 -9.23 -11.54 12.01
N LYS A 39 -10.39 -11.54 11.34
CA LYS A 39 -11.64 -10.95 11.85
C LYS A 39 -12.21 -11.67 13.07
N LYS A 40 -12.10 -13.01 13.16
CA LYS A 40 -12.60 -13.80 14.29
C LYS A 40 -11.75 -13.57 15.56
N TYR A 41 -10.43 -13.46 15.41
CA TYR A 41 -9.49 -13.16 16.49
C TYR A 41 -9.45 -11.67 16.88
N SER A 42 -9.92 -10.76 16.03
CA SER A 42 -10.11 -9.34 16.35
C SER A 42 -11.12 -9.10 17.51
N ASN A 43 -12.04 -10.04 17.77
CA ASN A 43 -13.03 -9.86 18.84
C ASN A 43 -12.55 -10.22 20.25
N MET A 44 -11.34 -10.79 20.42
CA MET A 44 -10.89 -11.28 21.75
C MET A 44 -9.98 -10.32 22.52
N LEU A 45 -9.24 -9.44 21.86
CA LEU A 45 -8.63 -8.22 22.40
C LEU A 45 -7.92 -7.56 21.22
N THR A 46 -8.62 -6.75 20.41
CA THR A 46 -7.90 -5.87 19.49
C THR A 46 -7.38 -4.71 20.34
N GLU A 47 -6.14 -4.81 20.81
CA GLU A 47 -5.42 -3.63 21.26
C GLU A 47 -5.41 -2.66 20.09
N ARG A 48 -6.14 -1.54 20.25
CA ARG A 48 -6.11 -0.48 19.26
C ARG A 48 -4.75 0.17 19.39
N GLU A 49 -3.85 -0.11 18.45
CA GLU A 49 -2.62 0.65 18.28
C GLU A 49 -2.98 2.07 17.85
N VAL A 50 -3.30 2.91 18.84
CA VAL A 50 -3.42 4.34 18.64
C VAL A 50 -2.01 4.89 18.74
N PHE A 51 -1.52 5.45 17.64
CA PHE A 51 -0.23 6.12 17.65
C PHE A 51 -0.28 7.30 18.63
N GLN A 52 0.52 7.24 19.69
CA GLN A 52 0.65 8.35 20.62
C GLN A 52 1.56 9.41 19.99
N HIS A 53 1.10 10.66 20.01
CA HIS A 53 1.96 11.78 19.59
C HIS A 53 3.19 11.87 20.52
N PRO A 54 4.38 12.07 19.97
CA PRO A 54 5.58 12.24 20.78
C PRO A 54 5.47 13.51 21.62
N SER A 55 6.04 13.49 22.84
CA SER A 55 5.91 14.56 23.83
C SER A 55 6.61 15.86 23.44
N CYS A 56 7.52 15.81 22.47
CA CYS A 56 8.30 16.95 21.96
C CYS A 56 7.55 17.87 20.97
N LEU A 57 6.38 17.45 20.48
CA LEU A 57 5.61 18.20 19.49
C LEU A 57 4.59 19.13 20.15
N PHE A 58 4.77 20.43 19.97
CA PHE A 58 3.71 21.42 20.24
C PHE A 58 2.88 21.63 18.97
N PHE A 59 1.74 20.97 18.87
CA PHE A 59 0.96 20.84 17.64
C PHE A 59 1.81 20.23 16.50
N GLN A 60 2.39 21.06 15.63
CA GLN A 60 3.29 20.66 14.53
C GLN A 60 4.73 21.17 14.72
N TYR A 61 4.98 21.96 15.77
CA TYR A 61 6.31 22.48 16.06
C TYR A 61 7.12 21.46 16.87
N ASN A 62 8.27 21.04 16.36
CA ASN A 62 9.20 20.22 17.11
C ASN A 62 10.10 21.10 17.98
N ALA A 63 10.03 20.91 19.30
CA ALA A 63 10.88 21.60 20.27
C ALA A 63 12.19 20.85 20.59
N GLU A 64 12.38 19.63 20.07
CA GLU A 64 13.65 18.87 20.19
C GLU A 64 14.89 19.52 19.59
N PRO A 65 14.85 20.17 18.41
CA PRO A 65 16.06 20.69 17.78
C PRO A 65 16.54 21.93 18.55
N VAL A 66 17.39 21.69 19.54
CA VAL A 66 18.18 22.69 20.25
C VAL A 66 19.63 22.54 19.79
N PRO A 67 20.36 23.63 19.51
CA PRO A 67 21.78 23.54 19.15
C PRO A 67 22.59 22.80 20.23
N PRO A 68 23.57 21.95 19.85
CA PRO A 68 23.99 21.58 18.48
C PRO A 68 23.00 20.64 17.77
N TYR A 69 22.81 20.84 16.46
CA TYR A 69 21.84 20.07 15.67
C TYR A 69 22.40 18.73 15.17
N ASP A 70 21.58 17.68 15.28
CA ASP A 70 21.83 16.39 14.65
C ASP A 70 21.21 16.36 13.24
N ILE A 71 22.05 16.27 12.20
CA ILE A 71 21.63 16.31 10.79
C ILE A 71 21.90 14.95 10.14
N LEU A 72 20.86 14.32 9.59
CA LEU A 72 20.97 13.12 8.78
C LEU A 72 21.27 13.49 7.32
N VAL A 73 22.35 12.98 6.76
CA VAL A 73 22.75 13.21 5.36
C VAL A 73 22.51 11.94 4.54
N ASP A 74 21.71 12.05 3.49
CA ASP A 74 21.45 10.97 2.53
C ASP A 74 22.34 11.09 1.28
N THR A 75 22.49 9.99 0.55
CA THR A 75 23.16 9.88 -0.76
C THR A 75 22.66 10.89 -1.79
N THR A 76 21.37 11.21 -1.76
CA THR A 76 20.74 12.26 -2.59
C THR A 76 21.27 13.64 -2.24
N LEU A 77 21.42 13.95 -0.95
CA LEU A 77 21.95 15.21 -0.44
C LEU A 77 23.47 15.33 -0.58
N ALA A 78 24.21 14.22 -0.72
CA ALA A 78 25.65 14.24 -0.97
C ALA A 78 26.02 14.54 -2.44
N THR A 79 25.09 14.32 -3.37
CA THR A 79 25.33 14.51 -4.82
C THR A 79 25.10 15.97 -5.25
N PHE A 80 24.18 16.70 -4.61
CA PHE A 80 23.83 18.08 -4.94
C PHE A 80 24.68 19.22 -4.33
N PRO A 81 25.48 19.09 -3.24
CA PRO A 81 26.00 20.26 -2.52
C PRO A 81 27.31 20.81 -3.11
N LEU A 82 27.81 20.26 -4.22
CA LEU A 82 29.13 20.60 -4.75
C LEU A 82 29.17 21.85 -5.64
N LYS A 83 28.05 22.54 -5.88
CA LYS A 83 28.04 23.79 -6.66
C LYS A 83 27.17 24.88 -6.03
N PRO A 84 27.70 25.68 -5.08
CA PRO A 84 27.23 27.03 -4.86
C PRO A 84 27.82 27.94 -5.96
N ASP A 85 27.32 27.84 -7.19
CA ASP A 85 27.74 28.69 -8.31
C ASP A 85 27.14 30.10 -8.16
N TRP A 86 27.76 30.95 -7.33
CA TRP A 86 27.55 32.40 -7.32
C TRP A 86 28.66 33.16 -8.09
N THR A 87 29.34 32.50 -9.04
CA THR A 87 30.47 33.08 -9.78
C THR A 87 30.36 32.95 -11.31
N GLU A 88 29.16 33.00 -11.87
CA GLU A 88 28.97 33.19 -13.32
C GLU A 88 27.98 34.34 -13.58
N SER A 89 28.41 35.55 -13.23
CA SER A 89 27.79 36.80 -13.70
C SER A 89 28.90 37.84 -13.88
N SER A 90 29.88 37.51 -14.71
CA SER A 90 30.82 38.45 -15.35
C SER A 90 31.73 37.67 -16.30
N GLN A 91 31.27 37.46 -17.54
CA GLN A 91 32.04 37.54 -18.78
C GLN A 91 31.12 37.33 -19.99
#